data_AF-A0A6V8N3A2-F1
#
_entry.id   AF-A0A6V8N3A2-F1
#
_cell.length_a   1.000
_cell.length_b   1.000
_cell.length_c   1.000
_cell.angle_alpha   90.00
_cell.angle_beta   90.00
_cell.angle_gamma   90.00
#
_symmetry.space_group_name_H-M   'P 1'
#
loop_
_entity.id
_entity.type
_entity.pdbx_description
1 polymer ?
#
loop_
_entity_poly.entity_id
_entity_poly.type
_entity_poly.pdbx_seq_one_letter_code
_entity_poly.pdbx_strand_id
1 'polypeptide(L)'
;MNQLPDTWIYLCRVVAMAGLLTGAVPAFAANPLPAAAQRVYHPSASYPGPYRVDVVYMRARDIDPWAPGIAGRFPAVVTCPDALQKLRSTGYWSGHLKKGGACGTPYEPSSWALGNRLNYDAQQAPAPVNP
;
A
#
# COMPACT_ATOMS: atom_id res chain seq x y z
N MET A 1 -27.80 -62.44 -2.44
CA MET A 1 -29.10 -63.06 -2.73
C MET A 1 -30.06 -62.60 -1.63
N ASN A 2 -30.62 -61.39 -1.78
CA ASN A 2 -31.95 -61.11 -2.33
C ASN A 2 -33.08 -61.55 -1.39
N GLN A 3 -33.67 -60.60 -0.67
CA GLN A 3 -35.13 -60.47 -0.50
C GLN A 3 -35.49 -59.14 0.22
N LEU A 4 -36.09 -58.22 -0.55
CA LEU A 4 -37.13 -57.25 -0.13
C LEU A 4 -38.49 -58.02 -0.18
N PRO A 5 -39.61 -57.63 0.48
CA PRO A 5 -40.22 -56.28 0.36
C PRO A 5 -41.17 -55.83 1.53
N ASP A 6 -41.90 -54.74 1.25
CA ASP A 6 -43.23 -54.34 1.75
C ASP A 6 -43.34 -53.43 2.98
N THR A 7 -43.48 -52.11 2.78
CA THR A 7 -44.75 -51.37 2.56
C THR A 7 -45.67 -51.35 3.78
N TRP A 8 -45.48 -50.39 4.69
CA TRP A 8 -46.54 -49.95 5.60
C TRP A 8 -46.66 -48.42 5.60
N ILE A 9 -47.72 -48.03 4.90
CA ILE A 9 -48.45 -46.77 4.88
C ILE A 9 -48.58 -46.18 6.30
N TYR A 10 -48.02 -44.99 6.52
CA TYR A 10 -48.51 -44.07 7.54
C TYR A 10 -48.91 -42.75 6.87
N LEU A 11 -50.10 -42.79 6.27
CA LEU A 11 -50.92 -41.62 6.01
C LEU A 11 -51.53 -41.17 7.34
N CYS A 12 -50.99 -40.11 7.94
CA CYS A 12 -51.75 -39.27 8.85
C CYS A 12 -51.54 -37.80 8.47
N ARG A 13 -52.51 -37.28 7.71
CA ARG A 13 -52.73 -35.86 7.43
C ARG A 13 -52.97 -35.10 8.74
N VAL A 14 -52.34 -33.95 8.95
CA VAL A 14 -52.91 -32.68 9.47
C VAL A 14 -51.85 -31.60 9.16
N VAL A 15 -51.99 -30.81 8.09
CA VAL A 15 -52.54 -29.44 8.07
C VAL A 15 -51.79 -28.43 8.96
N ALA A 16 -51.40 -27.33 8.31
CA ALA A 16 -51.09 -26.00 8.86
C ALA A 16 -49.76 -25.80 9.61
N MET A 17 -48.81 -25.13 8.96
CA MET A 17 -48.59 -23.71 9.25
C MET A 17 -47.61 -23.10 8.25
N ALA A 18 -48.17 -22.36 7.28
CA ALA A 18 -47.44 -21.34 6.55
C ALA A 18 -47.20 -20.16 7.50
N GLY A 19 -46.11 -20.22 8.26
CA GLY A 19 -45.60 -19.08 9.02
C GLY A 19 -44.68 -18.25 8.13
N LEU A 20 -45.16 -17.10 7.66
CA LEU A 20 -44.33 -16.05 7.06
C LEU A 20 -43.18 -15.72 8.01
N LEU A 21 -41.97 -16.19 7.70
CA LEU A 21 -40.74 -15.66 8.27
C LEU A 21 -40.41 -14.38 7.52
N THR A 22 -41.03 -13.26 7.91
CA THR A 22 -40.54 -11.92 7.58
C THR A 22 -39.24 -11.70 8.33
N GLY A 23 -38.14 -12.23 7.77
CA GLY A 23 -36.80 -11.89 8.20
C GLY A 23 -36.59 -10.40 8.01
N ALA A 24 -36.62 -9.63 9.10
CA ALA A 24 -36.14 -8.26 9.11
C ALA A 24 -34.64 -8.32 8.83
N VAL A 25 -34.25 -8.10 7.57
CA VAL A 25 -32.85 -7.93 7.20
C VAL A 25 -32.44 -6.58 7.78
N PRO A 26 -31.53 -6.51 8.76
CA PRO A 26 -31.02 -5.22 9.19
C PRO A 26 -30.32 -4.59 7.99
N ALA A 27 -30.84 -3.44 7.54
CA ALA A 27 -30.13 -2.58 6.63
C ALA A 27 -28.87 -2.11 7.36
N PHE A 28 -27.75 -2.79 7.14
CA PHE A 28 -26.46 -2.25 7.50
C PHE A 28 -26.31 -0.97 6.69
N ALA A 29 -26.54 0.17 7.34
CA ALA A 29 -26.10 1.45 6.83
C ALA A 29 -24.60 1.27 6.57
N ALA A 30 -24.23 1.18 5.29
CA ALA A 30 -22.85 1.22 4.87
C ALA A 30 -22.33 2.58 5.33
N ASN A 31 -21.72 2.63 6.51
CA ASN A 31 -20.96 3.78 6.94
C ASN A 31 -19.96 4.01 5.81
N PRO A 32 -20.05 5.13 5.05
CA PRO A 32 -19.02 5.43 4.08
C PRO A 32 -17.73 5.48 4.86
N LEU A 33 -16.82 4.54 4.56
CA LEU A 33 -15.47 4.54 5.14
C LEU A 33 -14.94 5.95 4.97
N PRO A 34 -14.50 6.62 6.04
CA PRO A 34 -13.98 7.98 5.92
C PRO A 34 -12.91 7.95 4.85
N ALA A 35 -13.07 8.79 3.83
CA ALA A 35 -12.11 8.96 2.76
C ALA A 35 -10.73 9.05 3.42
N ALA A 36 -9.83 8.14 3.05
CA ALA A 36 -8.56 7.93 3.74
C ALA A 36 -7.91 9.30 4.00
N ALA A 37 -7.86 9.71 5.27
CA ALA A 37 -7.28 10.99 5.64
C ALA A 37 -5.82 10.97 5.15
N GLN A 38 -5.52 11.84 4.19
CA GLN A 38 -4.22 11.91 3.54
C GLN A 38 -3.18 12.26 4.62
N ARG A 39 -2.48 11.25 5.16
CA ARG A 39 -1.55 11.48 6.28
C ARG A 39 -0.40 12.33 5.77
N VAL A 40 0.06 13.33 6.51
CA VAL A 40 1.23 14.14 6.12
C VAL A 40 2.52 13.35 6.33
N TYR A 41 3.50 13.49 5.43
CA TYR A 41 4.83 12.89 5.60
C TYR A 41 5.60 13.58 6.73
N HIS A 42 6.10 12.80 7.69
CA HIS A 42 6.94 13.25 8.79
C HIS A 42 8.31 12.59 8.70
N PRO A 43 9.40 13.33 8.40
CA PRO A 43 10.72 12.74 8.21
C PRO A 43 11.31 12.00 9.42
N SER A 44 10.86 12.36 10.63
CA SER A 44 11.26 11.70 11.87
C SER A 44 10.51 10.39 12.15
N ALA A 45 9.42 10.12 11.43
CA ALA A 45 8.67 8.88 11.54
C ALA A 45 9.35 7.79 10.69
N SER A 46 9.29 6.55 11.17
CA SER A 46 9.70 5.38 10.38
C SER A 46 8.46 4.71 9.80
N TYR A 47 8.42 4.60 8.47
CA TYR A 47 7.31 3.98 7.76
C TYR A 47 7.66 2.54 7.37
N PRO A 48 6.84 1.54 7.75
CA PRO A 48 7.09 0.16 7.36
C PRO A 48 6.93 -0.02 5.84
N GLY A 49 7.76 -0.87 5.26
CA GLY A 49 7.71 -1.20 3.84
C GLY A 49 8.99 -1.89 3.36
N PRO A 50 9.08 -2.19 2.06
CA PRO A 50 10.18 -2.96 1.48
C PRO A 50 11.47 -2.14 1.32
N TYR A 51 11.39 -0.81 1.35
CA TYR A 51 12.55 0.04 1.15
C TYR A 51 13.28 0.28 2.48
N ARG A 52 14.61 0.27 2.43
CA ARG A 52 15.44 0.60 3.59
C ARG A 52 15.34 2.09 3.88
N VAL A 53 14.93 2.44 5.10
CA VAL A 53 14.60 3.83 5.49
C VAL A 53 15.77 4.81 5.32
N ASP A 54 17.00 4.33 5.44
CA ASP A 54 18.25 5.09 5.46
C ASP A 54 19.02 5.04 4.12
N VAL A 55 18.42 4.50 3.05
CA VAL A 55 19.04 4.35 1.73
C VAL A 55 18.42 5.33 0.73
N VAL A 56 19.25 5.87 -0.15
CA VAL A 56 18.81 6.72 -1.27
C VAL A 56 18.57 5.86 -2.50
N TYR A 57 17.36 5.95 -3.03
CA TYR A 57 16.93 5.31 -4.26
C TYR A 57 16.85 6.35 -5.38
N MET A 58 17.02 5.87 -6.62
CA MET A 58 16.89 6.68 -7.81
C MET A 58 15.97 5.99 -8.83
N ARG A 59 15.35 6.81 -9.68
CA ARG A 59 14.73 6.38 -10.93
C ARG A 59 15.07 7.38 -12.03
N ALA A 60 15.29 6.89 -13.24
CA ALA A 60 15.62 7.75 -14.38
C ALA A 60 14.36 8.46 -14.90
N ARG A 61 13.24 7.74 -15.00
CA ARG A 61 11.92 8.27 -15.37
C ARG A 61 10.90 7.92 -14.30
N ASP A 62 9.77 8.62 -14.30
CA ASP A 62 8.73 8.40 -13.29
C ASP A 62 8.06 7.03 -13.38
N ILE A 63 8.09 6.41 -14.57
CA ILE A 63 7.60 5.06 -14.83
C ILE A 63 8.59 3.96 -14.40
N ASP A 64 9.87 4.31 -14.23
CA ASP A 64 10.89 3.33 -13.92
C ASP A 64 10.81 2.95 -12.44
N PRO A 65 11.08 1.67 -12.09
CA PRO A 65 11.09 1.25 -10.70
C PRO A 65 12.22 1.94 -9.93
N TRP A 66 11.97 2.16 -8.63
CA TRP A 66 13.00 2.66 -7.72
C TRP A 66 14.11 1.64 -7.53
N ALA A 67 15.34 2.03 -7.86
CA ALA A 67 16.53 1.22 -7.66
C ALA A 67 17.49 1.89 -6.65
N PRO A 68 18.31 1.14 -5.91
CA PRO A 68 19.35 1.73 -5.07
C PRO A 68 20.27 2.61 -5.92
N GLY A 69 20.39 3.89 -5.58
CA GLY A 69 21.13 4.85 -6.41
C GLY A 69 22.60 4.99 -6.00
N ILE A 70 22.84 5.23 -4.70
CA ILE A 70 24.18 5.36 -4.13
C ILE A 70 24.36 4.33 -3.02
N ALA A 71 25.50 3.63 -3.03
CA ALA A 71 25.80 2.61 -2.04
C ALA A 71 26.11 3.25 -0.68
N GLY A 72 25.34 2.88 0.35
CA GLY A 72 25.56 3.25 1.75
C GLY A 72 24.38 4.00 2.37
N ARG A 73 24.57 4.47 3.61
CA ARG A 73 23.54 5.19 4.36
C ARG A 73 23.52 6.67 3.97
N PHE A 74 22.33 7.19 3.72
CA PHE A 74 22.05 8.55 3.27
C PHE A 74 22.95 9.65 3.88
N PRO A 75 23.02 9.84 5.21
CA PRO A 75 23.77 10.99 5.72
C PRO A 75 25.29 10.85 5.51
N ALA A 76 25.79 9.64 5.29
CA ALA A 76 27.22 9.39 5.08
C ALA A 76 27.62 9.51 3.60
N VAL A 77 26.68 9.30 2.67
CA VAL A 77 26.97 9.20 1.23
C VAL A 77 26.55 10.42 0.44
N VAL A 78 25.51 11.15 0.88
CA VAL A 78 25.08 12.38 0.21
C VAL A 78 25.86 13.56 0.78
N THR A 79 26.75 14.12 -0.03
CA THR A 79 27.60 15.27 0.33
C THR A 79 27.11 16.56 -0.30
N CYS A 80 26.23 16.50 -1.31
CA CYS A 80 25.59 17.68 -1.88
C CYS A 80 24.68 18.36 -0.85
N PRO A 81 24.96 19.61 -0.41
CA PRO A 81 24.23 20.24 0.68
C PRO A 81 22.73 20.39 0.42
N ASP A 82 22.37 20.83 -0.79
CA ASP A 82 20.97 21.05 -1.16
C ASP A 82 20.18 19.74 -1.20
N ALA A 83 20.77 18.70 -1.80
CA ALA A 83 20.17 17.37 -1.83
C ALA A 83 20.03 16.80 -0.42
N LEU A 84 21.05 16.97 0.43
CA LEU A 84 21.02 16.54 1.83
C LEU A 84 19.87 17.22 2.59
N GLN A 85 19.70 18.54 2.42
CA GLN A 85 18.62 19.30 3.05
C GLN A 85 17.24 18.85 2.55
N LYS A 86 17.07 18.70 1.23
CA LYS A 86 15.79 18.29 0.63
C LYS A 86 15.41 16.86 1.00
N LEU A 87 16.35 15.92 0.91
CA LEU A 87 16.12 14.54 1.34
C LEU A 87 15.79 14.44 2.83
N ARG A 88 16.41 15.26 3.71
CA ARG A 88 16.03 15.31 5.14
C ARG A 88 14.63 15.87 5.38
N SER A 89 14.21 16.87 4.60
CA SER A 89 12.96 17.60 4.87
C SER A 89 11.74 16.99 4.20
N THR A 90 11.87 16.56 2.94
CA THR A 90 10.75 16.04 2.15
C THR A 90 10.90 14.57 1.78
N GLY A 91 12.11 14.03 1.91
CA GLY A 91 12.45 12.69 1.44
C GLY A 91 12.67 12.60 -0.07
N TYR A 92 12.66 13.73 -0.79
CA TYR A 92 12.80 13.79 -2.25
C TYR A 92 13.88 14.79 -2.69
N TRP A 93 14.51 14.50 -3.83
CA TRP A 93 15.42 15.41 -4.52
C TRP A 93 15.28 15.26 -6.05
N SER A 94 15.21 16.40 -6.75
CA SER A 94 15.04 16.52 -8.20
C SER A 94 16.27 17.18 -8.83
N GLY A 95 17.37 16.44 -8.90
CA GLY A 95 18.63 16.92 -9.45
C GLY A 95 19.65 15.80 -9.50
N HIS A 96 20.72 15.96 -10.26
CA HIS A 96 21.70 14.90 -10.42
C HIS A 96 22.61 14.76 -9.19
N LEU A 97 22.93 13.52 -8.82
CA LEU A 97 23.97 13.18 -7.83
C LEU A 97 25.01 12.29 -8.49
N LYS A 98 26.30 12.60 -8.26
CA LYS A 98 27.40 11.76 -8.73
C LYS A 98 27.46 10.44 -7.95
N LYS A 99 28.28 9.48 -8.41
CA LYS A 99 28.50 8.15 -7.78
C LYS A 99 28.94 8.19 -6.29
N GLY A 100 29.27 9.36 -5.74
CA GLY A 100 29.57 9.57 -4.31
C GLY A 100 28.67 10.62 -3.62
N GLY A 101 27.47 10.86 -4.16
CA GLY A 101 26.47 11.77 -3.60
C GLY A 101 26.84 13.26 -3.58
N ALA A 102 27.90 13.64 -4.29
CA ALA A 102 28.24 15.03 -4.57
C ALA A 102 27.27 15.62 -5.61
N CYS A 103 27.14 16.95 -5.64
CA CYS A 103 26.25 17.63 -6.58
C CYS A 103 26.65 17.31 -8.02
N GLY A 104 25.67 16.89 -8.82
CA GLY A 104 25.80 16.67 -10.25
C GLY A 104 25.57 17.92 -11.07
N THR A 105 25.51 17.75 -12.40
CA THR A 105 25.11 18.83 -13.31
C THR A 105 23.62 19.15 -13.16
N PRO A 106 23.21 20.43 -13.26
CA PRO A 106 21.82 20.82 -13.04
C PRO A 106 20.87 20.45 -14.20
N TYR A 107 21.39 19.98 -15.33
CA TYR A 107 20.63 19.83 -16.58
C TYR A 107 20.10 18.41 -16.84
N GLU A 108 20.53 17.40 -16.07
CA GLU A 108 20.02 16.04 -16.23
C GLU A 108 19.01 15.71 -15.11
N PRO A 109 17.71 15.63 -15.43
CA PRO A 109 16.70 15.29 -14.44
C PRO A 109 16.91 13.85 -13.96
N SER A 110 16.98 13.68 -12.65
CA SER A 110 16.89 12.38 -11.98
C SER A 110 16.09 12.55 -10.70
N SER A 111 15.22 11.58 -10.43
CA SER A 111 14.37 11.57 -9.26
C SER A 111 15.02 10.70 -8.20
N TRP A 112 15.28 11.29 -7.03
CA TRP A 112 15.88 10.62 -5.89
C TRP A 112 14.94 10.65 -4.70
N ALA A 113 14.88 9.57 -3.94
CA ALA A 113 14.05 9.46 -2.76
C ALA A 113 14.74 8.67 -1.64
N LEU A 114 14.44 9.02 -0.40
CA LEU A 114 14.76 8.15 0.74
C LEU A 114 13.79 6.96 0.77
N GLY A 115 14.28 5.77 1.12
CA GLY A 115 13.41 4.60 1.27
C GLY A 115 12.29 4.82 2.28
N ASN A 116 12.52 5.64 3.33
CA ASN A 116 11.46 6.02 4.28
C ASN A 116 10.29 6.74 3.60
N ARG A 117 10.61 7.62 2.65
CA ARG A 117 9.59 8.35 1.88
C ARG A 117 8.83 7.42 0.94
N LEU A 118 9.55 6.50 0.28
CA LEU A 118 8.93 5.50 -0.59
C LEU A 118 7.97 4.58 0.17
N ASN A 119 8.34 4.16 1.39
CA ASN A 119 7.46 3.37 2.25
C ASN A 119 6.20 4.14 2.65
N TYR A 120 6.34 5.44 2.95
CA TYR A 120 5.18 6.30 3.22
C TYR A 120 4.27 6.41 2.00
N ASP A 121 4.81 6.70 0.81
CA ASP A 121 4.02 6.86 -0.41
C ASP A 121 3.29 5.55 -0.77
N ALA A 122 3.92 4.39 -0.54
CA ALA A 122 3.31 3.07 -0.75
C ALA A 122 2.10 2.81 0.17
N GLN A 123 2.07 3.41 1.37
CA GLN A 123 0.92 3.29 2.30
C GLN A 123 -0.24 4.23 1.92
N GLN A 124 0.03 5.27 1.13
CA GLN A 124 -0.97 6.23 0.64
C GLN A 124 -1.59 5.79 -0.69
N ALA A 125 -0.94 4.88 -1.41
CA ALA A 125 -1.49 4.34 -2.63
C ALA A 125 -2.84 3.67 -2.31
N PRO A 126 -3.92 4.01 -3.06
CA PRO A 126 -5.20 3.35 -2.88
C PRO A 126 -5.01 1.84 -3.03
N ALA A 127 -5.70 1.06 -2.20
CA ALA A 127 -5.68 -0.40 -2.30
C ALA A 127 -5.99 -0.80 -3.75
N PRO A 128 -5.30 -1.82 -4.30
CA PRO A 128 -5.62 -2.30 -5.63
C PRO A 128 -7.11 -2.68 -5.66
N VAL A 129 -7.87 -1.99 -6.51
CA VAL A 129 -9.26 -2.34 -6.77
C VAL A 129 -9.20 -3.63 -7.58
N ASN A 130 -9.46 -4.77 -6.93
CA ASN A 130 -9.64 -6.03 -7.66
C ASN A 130 -10.92 -5.87 -8.52
N PRO A 131 -10.82 -6.09 -9.85
CA PRO A 131 -11.97 -6.05 -10.74
C PRO A 131 -12.99 -7.16 -10.46
#